data_AF-A0A4Q9PZB9-F1
#
_entry.id   AF-A0A4Q9PZB9-F1
#
_cell.length_a   1.000
_cell.length_b   1.000
_cell.length_c   1.000
_cell.angle_alpha   90.00
_cell.angle_beta   90.00
_cell.angle_gamma   90.00
#
_symmetry.space_group_name_H-M   'P 1'
#
loop_
_entity.id
_entity.type
_entity.pdbx_description
1 polymer ?
#
loop_
_entity_poly.entity_id
_entity_poly.type
_entity_poly.pdbx_seq_one_letter_code
_entity_poly.pdbx_strand_id
1 'polypeptide(L)'
;MAEYRQLGKSGLRVSVPIYGGMSIGNTQWSPWVLPEEEALTVLKAAWDQGINTFDTANLYSNGDSERVLSKFINKYSIPRENVVILTKVFFLVHKDDPTSVTVLRPDLNGTRDYVNQGGLSRAALFNQVEASLKRLGTSYIDLLQVHTFDPTTPIEETMKALHDLVESGKVRYIGACNLRAWQFAEMNRVADVNHWTRFSSIQIEYSLLYRPEELEMIAYANYRGIGVIGYSPLLDGHLARPLDTVTPRSKSVSGTFFEKPRRDSDKKIIQRVEELAKKKQWTMSQVALSWVASKITAPIVGANSPERVAESVITGKILSDDDLKYLEEPYEIQGPRF
;
A
#
# COMPACT_ATOMS: atom_id res chain seq x y z
N MET A 1 10.68 12.46 13.84
CA MET A 1 10.87 12.55 12.37
C MET A 1 11.03 11.15 11.80
N ALA A 2 10.42 10.89 10.65
CA ALA A 2 10.58 9.67 9.89
C ALA A 2 12.03 9.52 9.39
N GLU A 3 12.49 8.27 9.32
CA GLU A 3 13.73 7.92 8.65
C GLU A 3 13.47 7.56 7.18
N TYR A 4 14.54 7.42 6.39
CA TYR A 4 14.44 7.09 4.96
C TYR A 4 15.29 5.88 4.62
N ARG A 5 14.68 4.89 3.96
CA ARG A 5 15.35 3.65 3.55
C ARG A 5 15.36 3.51 2.04
N GLN A 6 16.38 2.83 1.52
CA GLN A 6 16.46 2.48 0.11
C GLN A 6 15.39 1.43 -0.23
N LEU A 7 14.70 1.59 -1.35
CA LEU A 7 13.69 0.64 -1.83
C LEU A 7 14.39 -0.49 -2.59
N GLY A 8 14.70 -1.57 -1.88
CA GLY A 8 15.51 -2.67 -2.41
C GLY A 8 16.91 -2.18 -2.81
N LYS A 9 17.39 -2.63 -3.97
CA LYS A 9 18.65 -2.17 -4.57
C LYS A 9 18.47 -0.99 -5.54
N SER A 10 17.27 -0.43 -5.66
CA SER A 10 17.03 0.75 -6.52
C SER A 10 17.62 2.03 -5.93
N GLY A 11 17.78 3.08 -6.72
CA GLY A 11 18.20 4.40 -6.21
C GLY A 11 17.12 5.15 -5.44
N LEU A 12 15.87 4.67 -5.46
CA LEU A 12 14.74 5.32 -4.79
C LEU A 12 14.85 5.13 -3.26
N ARG A 13 14.61 6.20 -2.50
CA ARG A 13 14.46 6.14 -1.05
C ARG A 13 13.02 6.50 -0.67
N VAL A 14 12.49 5.79 0.31
CA VAL A 14 11.14 5.97 0.85
C VAL A 14 11.19 6.29 2.34
N SER A 15 10.24 7.07 2.83
CA SER A 15 10.07 7.33 4.25
C SER A 15 9.58 6.07 4.98
N VAL A 16 9.93 5.96 6.26
CA VAL A 16 9.43 4.92 7.16
C VAL A 16 8.67 5.62 8.29
N PRO A 17 7.33 5.53 8.31
CA PRO A 17 6.47 4.75 7.40
C PRO A 17 6.20 5.44 6.05
N ILE A 18 5.54 4.70 5.14
CA ILE A 18 4.84 5.24 3.97
C ILE A 18 3.41 5.58 4.39
N TYR A 19 2.87 6.74 4.00
CA TYR A 19 1.48 7.08 4.28
C TYR A 19 0.54 6.49 3.22
N GLY A 20 -0.46 5.70 3.64
CA GLY A 20 -1.47 5.10 2.77
C GLY A 20 -2.72 5.97 2.61
N GLY A 21 -3.10 6.24 1.37
CA GLY A 21 -4.18 7.14 0.97
C GLY A 21 -5.53 6.46 0.74
N MET A 22 -5.72 5.19 1.10
CA MET A 22 -7.02 4.51 0.91
C MET A 22 -8.14 5.15 1.74
N SER A 23 -7.79 5.81 2.85
CA SER A 23 -8.72 6.47 3.77
C SER A 23 -8.94 7.95 3.50
N ILE A 24 -8.54 8.49 2.33
CA ILE A 24 -8.76 9.90 1.99
C ILE A 24 -9.59 10.02 0.70
N GLY A 25 -10.56 10.92 0.67
CA GLY A 25 -11.41 11.17 -0.49
C GLY A 25 -12.86 11.48 -0.14
N ASN A 26 -13.79 10.84 -0.85
CA ASN A 26 -15.23 11.00 -0.75
C ASN A 26 -15.82 10.04 0.29
N THR A 27 -16.47 10.60 1.31
CA THR A 27 -17.13 9.86 2.40
C THR A 27 -18.30 8.99 1.92
N GLN A 28 -18.87 9.27 0.74
CA GLN A 28 -19.91 8.44 0.13
C GLN A 28 -19.36 7.13 -0.47
N TRP A 29 -18.05 7.06 -0.77
CA TRP A 29 -17.43 5.83 -1.23
C TRP A 29 -17.29 4.80 -0.09
N SER A 30 -17.00 5.26 1.12
CA SER A 30 -17.05 4.45 2.33
C SER A 30 -17.10 5.30 3.60
N PRO A 31 -17.84 4.90 4.65
CA PRO A 31 -18.07 5.74 5.83
C PRO A 31 -16.82 6.01 6.70
N TRP A 32 -15.72 5.29 6.46
CA TRP A 32 -14.44 5.47 7.17
C TRP A 32 -13.43 6.32 6.38
N VAL A 33 -13.77 6.78 5.18
CA VAL A 33 -12.96 7.71 4.39
C VAL A 33 -13.01 9.09 5.04
N LEU A 34 -11.87 9.76 5.08
CA LEU A 34 -11.76 11.15 5.51
C LEU A 34 -12.11 12.10 4.36
N PRO A 35 -12.97 13.10 4.61
CA PRO A 35 -13.22 14.17 3.65
C PRO A 35 -11.96 15.02 3.44
N GLU A 36 -11.93 15.73 2.33
CA GLU A 36 -10.76 16.48 1.86
C GLU A 36 -10.14 17.41 2.90
N GLU A 37 -10.92 18.25 3.59
CA GLU A 37 -10.37 19.23 4.54
C GLU A 37 -9.62 18.57 5.70
N GLU A 38 -10.17 17.48 6.24
CA GLU A 38 -9.54 16.68 7.29
C GLU A 38 -8.31 15.94 6.74
N ALA A 39 -8.42 15.36 5.55
CA ALA A 39 -7.31 14.68 4.89
C ALA A 39 -6.12 15.61 4.66
N LEU A 40 -6.34 16.86 4.23
CA LEU A 40 -5.27 17.86 4.07
C LEU A 40 -4.53 18.15 5.39
N THR A 41 -5.26 18.18 6.51
CA THR A 41 -4.68 18.38 7.84
C THR A 41 -3.81 17.20 8.25
N VAL A 42 -4.27 15.97 8.01
CA VAL A 42 -3.51 14.74 8.31
C VAL A 42 -2.27 14.61 7.42
N LEU A 43 -2.40 14.88 6.12
CA LEU A 43 -1.28 14.86 5.17
C LEU A 43 -0.21 15.91 5.54
N LYS A 44 -0.63 17.10 5.98
CA LYS A 44 0.30 18.11 6.50
C LYS A 44 1.04 17.64 7.74
N ALA A 45 0.35 17.00 8.68
CA ALA A 45 1.00 16.41 9.84
C ALA A 45 2.01 15.32 9.46
N ALA A 46 1.71 14.51 8.43
CA ALA A 46 2.64 13.49 7.92
C ALA A 46 3.90 14.14 7.36
N TRP A 47 3.74 15.16 6.52
CA TRP A 47 4.84 15.94 5.98
C TRP A 47 5.70 16.60 7.06
N ASP A 48 5.08 17.21 8.07
CA ASP A 48 5.77 17.85 9.18
C ASP A 48 6.54 16.86 10.06
N GLN A 49 6.14 15.59 10.06
CA GLN A 49 6.87 14.50 10.69
C GLN A 49 7.98 13.91 9.79
N GLY A 50 8.20 14.44 8.59
CA GLY A 50 9.20 13.96 7.63
C GLY A 50 8.74 12.79 6.77
N ILE A 51 7.45 12.46 6.77
CA ILE A 51 6.91 11.48 5.84
C ILE A 51 6.75 12.17 4.48
N ASN A 52 7.48 11.68 3.47
CA ASN A 52 7.43 12.22 2.12
C ASN A 52 6.93 11.20 1.08
N THR A 53 6.69 9.95 1.49
CA THR A 53 6.24 8.87 0.62
C THR A 53 4.76 8.60 0.85
N PHE A 54 3.96 8.74 -0.21
CA PHE A 54 2.50 8.60 -0.18
C PHE A 54 2.07 7.53 -1.17
N ASP A 55 1.38 6.50 -0.67
CA ASP A 55 0.79 5.42 -1.46
C ASP A 55 -0.70 5.68 -1.68
N THR A 56 -1.14 5.68 -2.93
CA THR A 56 -2.53 5.81 -3.35
C THR A 56 -2.84 4.78 -4.44
N ALA A 57 -4.01 4.85 -5.07
CA ALA A 57 -4.36 4.05 -6.24
C ALA A 57 -5.45 4.76 -7.04
N ASN A 58 -5.54 4.47 -8.33
CA ASN A 58 -6.63 4.96 -9.17
C ASN A 58 -8.02 4.64 -8.59
N LEU A 59 -8.20 3.44 -8.02
CA LEU A 59 -9.45 2.98 -7.41
C LEU A 59 -9.84 3.73 -6.13
N TYR A 60 -8.86 4.23 -5.37
CA TYR A 60 -9.12 4.72 -4.01
C TYR A 60 -10.04 5.93 -4.03
N SER A 61 -11.22 5.76 -3.42
CA SER A 61 -12.31 6.73 -3.48
C SER A 61 -12.63 7.17 -4.91
N ASN A 62 -12.67 6.22 -5.85
CA ASN A 62 -12.90 6.48 -7.28
C ASN A 62 -11.99 7.59 -7.86
N GLY A 63 -10.71 7.53 -7.47
CA GLY A 63 -9.65 8.46 -7.89
C GLY A 63 -9.52 9.72 -7.03
N ASP A 64 -10.41 9.97 -6.07
CA ASP A 64 -10.34 11.19 -5.25
C ASP A 64 -9.13 11.21 -4.33
N SER A 65 -8.61 10.06 -3.92
CA SER A 65 -7.36 9.99 -3.16
C SER A 65 -6.20 10.67 -3.90
N GLU A 66 -6.07 10.45 -5.21
CA GLU A 66 -5.07 11.11 -6.06
C GLU A 66 -5.32 12.63 -6.18
N ARG A 67 -6.59 13.05 -6.30
CA ARG A 67 -6.97 14.48 -6.37
C ARG A 67 -6.66 15.20 -5.06
N VAL A 68 -6.92 14.57 -3.91
CA VAL A 68 -6.61 15.13 -2.59
C VAL A 68 -5.09 15.27 -2.41
N LEU A 69 -4.29 14.29 -2.84
CA LEU A 69 -2.83 14.43 -2.83
C LEU A 69 -2.33 15.60 -3.70
N SER A 70 -2.92 15.82 -4.87
CA SER A 70 -2.60 16.99 -5.71
C SER A 70 -2.88 18.30 -4.98
N LYS A 71 -4.07 18.41 -4.38
CA LYS A 71 -4.47 19.59 -3.59
C LYS A 71 -3.57 19.81 -2.38
N PHE A 72 -3.15 18.76 -1.70
CA PHE A 72 -2.19 18.81 -0.61
C PHE A 72 -0.86 19.45 -1.04
N ILE A 73 -0.25 18.93 -2.12
CA ILE A 73 1.02 19.44 -2.64
C ILE A 73 0.89 20.93 -3.02
N ASN A 74 -0.17 21.30 -3.73
CA ASN A 74 -0.41 22.67 -4.17
C ASN A 74 -0.69 23.62 -3.00
N LYS A 75 -1.57 23.23 -2.06
CA LYS A 75 -1.99 24.06 -0.93
C LYS A 75 -0.81 24.46 -0.05
N TYR A 76 0.14 23.56 0.16
CA TYR A 76 1.32 23.79 1.00
C TYR A 76 2.59 24.13 0.20
N SER A 77 2.46 24.36 -1.11
CA SER A 77 3.58 24.72 -2.00
C SER A 77 4.77 23.76 -1.85
N ILE A 78 4.49 22.46 -1.72
CA ILE A 78 5.52 21.45 -1.53
C ILE A 78 6.22 21.20 -2.87
N PRO A 79 7.56 21.32 -2.96
CA PRO A 79 8.27 20.99 -4.19
C PRO A 79 8.01 19.54 -4.58
N ARG A 80 7.56 19.31 -5.81
CA ARG A 80 7.12 17.99 -6.29
C ARG A 80 8.24 16.95 -6.19
N GLU A 81 9.49 17.36 -6.39
CA GLU A 81 10.70 16.55 -6.28
C GLU A 81 11.00 16.08 -4.85
N ASN A 82 10.43 16.73 -3.83
CA ASN A 82 10.61 16.32 -2.43
C ASN A 82 9.60 15.24 -2.00
N VAL A 83 8.59 14.94 -2.83
CA VAL A 83 7.53 13.97 -2.56
C VAL A 83 7.74 12.73 -3.42
N VAL A 84 7.54 11.56 -2.82
CA VAL A 84 7.55 10.27 -3.53
C VAL A 84 6.12 9.74 -3.61
N ILE A 85 5.56 9.70 -4.82
CA ILE A 85 4.18 9.24 -5.05
C ILE A 85 4.18 7.82 -5.61
N LEU A 86 3.53 6.93 -4.86
CA LEU A 86 3.21 5.56 -5.26
C LEU A 86 1.73 5.54 -5.68
N THR A 87 1.43 5.16 -6.93
CA THR A 87 0.04 4.89 -7.34
C THR A 87 -0.09 3.52 -8.00
N LYS A 88 -1.32 3.06 -8.20
CA LYS A 88 -1.62 1.72 -8.71
C LYS A 88 -2.62 1.78 -9.86
N VAL A 89 -2.46 0.85 -10.78
CA VAL A 89 -3.33 0.63 -11.94
C VAL A 89 -3.78 -0.82 -11.98
N PHE A 90 -5.05 -1.04 -12.33
CA PHE A 90 -5.70 -2.31 -12.68
C PHE A 90 -7.22 -2.08 -12.74
N PHE A 91 -7.79 -1.47 -11.70
CA PHE A 91 -9.24 -1.34 -11.56
C PHE A 91 -9.79 -0.13 -12.31
N LEU A 92 -11.07 -0.20 -12.65
CA LEU A 92 -11.79 0.90 -13.28
C LEU A 92 -11.99 2.09 -12.32
N VAL A 93 -12.05 3.29 -12.89
CA VAL A 93 -12.54 4.50 -12.21
C VAL A 93 -13.79 4.95 -12.95
N HIS A 94 -14.92 5.03 -12.25
CA HIS A 94 -16.18 5.44 -12.85
C HIS A 94 -16.14 6.91 -13.21
N LYS A 95 -16.46 7.26 -14.47
CA LYS A 95 -16.40 8.64 -14.96
C LYS A 95 -17.51 9.55 -14.41
N ASP A 96 -18.73 9.02 -14.33
CA ASP A 96 -19.94 9.81 -14.08
C ASP A 96 -20.46 9.72 -12.62
N ASP A 97 -19.95 8.77 -11.83
CA ASP A 97 -20.40 8.49 -10.47
C ASP A 97 -19.16 8.42 -9.55
N PRO A 98 -18.85 9.51 -8.81
CA PRO A 98 -17.69 9.56 -7.93
C PRO A 98 -17.84 8.66 -6.69
N THR A 99 -19.03 8.13 -6.42
CA THR A 99 -19.31 7.26 -5.26
C THR A 99 -19.10 5.79 -5.59
N SER A 100 -18.91 5.46 -6.87
CA SER A 100 -18.87 4.08 -7.35
C SER A 100 -17.69 3.29 -6.76
N VAL A 101 -18.02 2.12 -6.20
CA VAL A 101 -17.03 1.10 -5.82
C VAL A 101 -16.91 0.13 -6.99
N THR A 102 -16.11 0.48 -8.00
CA THR A 102 -16.07 -0.21 -9.30
C THR A 102 -15.66 -1.67 -9.23
N VAL A 103 -14.88 -2.07 -8.21
CA VAL A 103 -14.55 -3.49 -7.98
C VAL A 103 -15.80 -4.35 -7.68
N LEU A 104 -16.90 -3.74 -7.24
CA LEU A 104 -18.19 -4.38 -7.03
C LEU A 104 -19.13 -4.25 -8.25
N ARG A 105 -18.61 -3.77 -9.39
CA ARG A 105 -19.36 -3.50 -10.62
C ARG A 105 -18.73 -4.20 -11.84
N PRO A 106 -18.68 -5.55 -11.85
CA PRO A 106 -18.10 -6.30 -12.95
C PRO A 106 -18.84 -6.09 -14.28
N ASP A 107 -20.09 -5.64 -14.22
CA ASP A 107 -20.90 -5.28 -15.38
C ASP A 107 -20.28 -4.16 -16.22
N LEU A 108 -19.46 -3.29 -15.62
CA LEU A 108 -18.80 -2.20 -16.35
C LEU A 108 -17.77 -2.71 -17.36
N ASN A 109 -17.07 -3.80 -17.07
CA ASN A 109 -15.93 -4.29 -17.89
C ASN A 109 -16.30 -4.54 -19.36
N GLY A 110 -17.56 -4.92 -19.64
CA GLY A 110 -18.02 -5.21 -21.00
C GLY A 110 -18.65 -4.03 -21.74
N THR A 111 -18.73 -2.85 -21.11
CA THR A 111 -19.41 -1.70 -21.70
C THR A 111 -18.46 -0.87 -22.58
N ARG A 112 -19.04 -0.17 -23.57
CA ARG A 112 -18.30 0.66 -24.54
C ARG A 112 -17.30 1.62 -23.88
N ASP A 113 -17.69 2.22 -22.76
CA ASP A 113 -16.90 3.28 -22.12
C ASP A 113 -15.76 2.73 -21.24
N TYR A 114 -15.76 1.44 -20.90
CA TYR A 114 -14.83 0.85 -19.91
C TYR A 114 -14.00 -0.34 -20.43
N VAL A 115 -14.32 -0.90 -21.61
CA VAL A 115 -13.68 -2.12 -22.16
C VAL A 115 -12.14 -2.08 -22.26
N ASN A 116 -11.53 -0.90 -22.34
CA ASN A 116 -10.07 -0.70 -22.37
C ASN A 116 -9.57 0.24 -21.27
N GLN A 117 -10.30 0.34 -20.16
CA GLN A 117 -9.98 1.27 -19.06
C GLN A 117 -9.45 0.56 -17.80
N GLY A 118 -9.48 -0.77 -17.76
CA GLY A 118 -9.00 -1.60 -16.65
C GLY A 118 -8.20 -2.80 -17.15
N GLY A 119 -7.63 -3.57 -16.21
CA GLY A 119 -6.64 -4.61 -16.48
C GLY A 119 -5.24 -4.05 -16.74
N LEU A 120 -4.36 -4.89 -17.28
CA LEU A 120 -2.96 -4.59 -17.56
C LEU A 120 -2.61 -4.65 -19.06
N SER A 121 -3.60 -4.64 -19.95
CA SER A 121 -3.37 -4.46 -21.38
C SER A 121 -2.66 -3.14 -21.66
N ARG A 122 -1.93 -3.06 -22.78
CA ARG A 122 -1.20 -1.84 -23.14
C ARG A 122 -2.12 -0.62 -23.19
N ALA A 123 -3.28 -0.76 -23.83
CA ALA A 123 -4.25 0.34 -23.94
C ALA A 123 -4.74 0.80 -22.56
N ALA A 124 -5.09 -0.15 -21.69
CA ALA A 124 -5.55 0.16 -20.34
C ALA A 124 -4.45 0.80 -19.48
N LEU A 125 -3.21 0.31 -19.54
CA LEU A 125 -2.08 0.87 -18.78
C LEU A 125 -1.83 2.33 -19.16
N PHE A 126 -1.75 2.63 -20.45
CA PHE A 126 -1.53 4.00 -20.92
C PHE A 126 -2.69 4.92 -20.52
N ASN A 127 -3.95 4.50 -20.72
CA ASN A 127 -5.12 5.28 -20.32
C ASN A 127 -5.16 5.56 -18.81
N GLN A 128 -4.90 4.54 -17.99
CA GLN A 128 -4.92 4.66 -16.54
C GLN A 128 -3.80 5.57 -16.02
N VAL A 129 -2.59 5.49 -16.59
CA VAL A 129 -1.47 6.36 -16.22
C VAL A 129 -1.77 7.82 -16.57
N GLU A 130 -2.27 8.11 -17.78
CA GLU A 130 -2.69 9.48 -18.15
C GLU A 130 -3.75 10.01 -17.18
N ALA A 131 -4.75 9.20 -16.85
CA ALA A 131 -5.81 9.59 -15.95
C ALA A 131 -5.29 9.85 -14.52
N SER A 132 -4.36 9.02 -14.02
CA SER A 132 -3.71 9.21 -12.72
C SER A 132 -2.83 10.46 -12.70
N LEU A 133 -2.00 10.71 -13.71
CA LEU A 133 -1.18 11.92 -13.83
C LEU A 133 -2.05 13.18 -13.82
N LYS A 134 -3.18 13.16 -14.54
CA LYS A 134 -4.15 14.26 -14.53
C LYS A 134 -4.77 14.49 -13.14
N ARG A 135 -5.16 13.43 -12.42
CA ARG A 135 -5.72 13.54 -11.06
C ARG A 135 -4.69 14.01 -10.04
N LEU A 136 -3.46 13.52 -10.14
CA LEU A 136 -2.32 13.92 -9.30
C LEU A 136 -1.81 15.33 -9.63
N GLY A 137 -2.14 15.87 -10.81
CA GLY A 137 -1.67 17.18 -11.26
C GLY A 137 -0.15 17.24 -11.42
N THR A 138 0.46 16.16 -11.94
CA THR A 138 1.91 16.04 -12.11
C THR A 138 2.26 15.37 -13.43
N SER A 139 3.48 15.55 -13.91
CA SER A 139 3.97 14.96 -15.17
C SER A 139 4.61 13.59 -15.00
N TYR A 140 4.88 13.16 -13.76
CA TYR A 140 5.50 11.86 -13.49
C TYR A 140 5.01 11.20 -12.19
N ILE A 141 5.01 9.88 -12.20
CA ILE A 141 4.81 9.02 -11.03
C ILE A 141 6.18 8.47 -10.59
N ASP A 142 6.48 8.52 -9.29
CA ASP A 142 7.74 7.98 -8.78
C ASP A 142 7.74 6.45 -8.83
N LEU A 143 6.67 5.80 -8.39
CA LEU A 143 6.53 4.35 -8.46
C LEU A 143 5.11 3.96 -8.91
N LEU A 144 4.99 3.42 -10.12
CA LEU A 144 3.75 2.86 -10.64
C LEU A 144 3.67 1.38 -10.26
N GLN A 145 2.59 0.98 -9.60
CA GLN A 145 2.39 -0.41 -9.18
C GLN A 145 1.28 -1.08 -9.99
N VAL A 146 1.49 -2.30 -10.47
CA VAL A 146 0.36 -3.14 -10.90
C VAL A 146 -0.39 -3.60 -9.66
N HIS A 147 -1.69 -3.32 -9.56
CA HIS A 147 -2.44 -3.52 -8.31
C HIS A 147 -2.72 -5.01 -7.99
N THR A 148 -2.79 -5.85 -9.03
CA THR A 148 -2.94 -7.30 -8.94
C THR A 148 -2.50 -7.92 -10.26
N PHE A 149 -2.38 -9.25 -10.31
CA PHE A 149 -2.09 -9.99 -11.54
C PHE A 149 -3.27 -9.94 -12.52
N ASP A 150 -2.98 -9.78 -13.81
CA ASP A 150 -3.97 -9.88 -14.88
C ASP A 150 -3.79 -11.20 -15.65
N PRO A 151 -4.71 -12.18 -15.47
CA PRO A 151 -4.63 -13.44 -16.20
C PRO A 151 -5.10 -13.34 -17.66
N THR A 152 -5.65 -12.19 -18.08
CA THR A 152 -6.25 -12.00 -19.41
C THR A 152 -5.33 -11.29 -20.39
N THR A 153 -4.27 -10.65 -19.90
CA THR A 153 -3.27 -9.97 -20.71
C THR A 153 -1.97 -10.77 -20.71
N PRO A 154 -1.32 -11.04 -21.86
CA PRO A 154 0.01 -11.65 -21.90
C PRO A 154 1.03 -10.89 -21.05
N ILE A 155 1.91 -11.63 -20.36
CA ILE A 155 2.93 -11.03 -19.49
C ILE A 155 3.87 -10.14 -20.31
N GLU A 156 4.25 -10.55 -21.52
CA GLU A 156 5.12 -9.81 -22.42
C GLU A 156 4.51 -8.45 -22.81
N GLU A 157 3.21 -8.42 -23.09
CA GLU A 157 2.52 -7.16 -23.41
C GLU A 157 2.51 -6.22 -22.20
N THR A 158 2.15 -6.76 -21.02
CA THR A 158 2.14 -6.01 -19.77
C THR A 158 3.52 -5.42 -19.47
N MET A 159 4.57 -6.25 -19.50
CA MET A 159 5.92 -5.83 -19.16
C MET A 159 6.50 -4.86 -20.19
N LYS A 160 6.22 -5.04 -21.49
CA LYS A 160 6.63 -4.08 -22.52
C LYS A 160 5.94 -2.73 -22.34
N ALA A 161 4.64 -2.73 -22.04
CA ALA A 161 3.88 -1.50 -21.81
C ALA A 161 4.38 -0.73 -20.58
N LEU A 162 4.65 -1.44 -19.47
CA LEU A 162 5.26 -0.84 -18.27
C LEU A 162 6.65 -0.26 -18.55
N HIS A 163 7.48 -0.97 -19.31
CA HIS A 163 8.78 -0.47 -19.73
C HIS A 163 8.68 0.79 -20.60
N ASP A 164 7.76 0.81 -21.58
CA ASP A 164 7.54 2.00 -22.42
C ASP A 164 7.07 3.23 -21.62
N LEU A 165 6.26 3.01 -20.58
CA LEU A 165 5.86 4.09 -19.66
C LEU A 165 7.07 4.66 -18.90
N VAL A 166 8.04 3.81 -18.54
CA VAL A 166 9.30 4.25 -17.93
C VAL A 166 10.16 5.02 -18.93
N GLU A 167 10.38 4.47 -20.12
CA GLU A 167 11.14 5.14 -21.20
C GLU A 167 10.53 6.50 -21.60
N SER A 168 9.20 6.63 -21.51
CA SER A 168 8.52 7.90 -21.78
C SER A 168 8.73 8.99 -20.72
N GLY A 169 9.31 8.65 -19.57
CA GLY A 169 9.53 9.57 -18.45
C GLY A 169 8.30 9.82 -17.57
N LYS A 170 7.14 9.25 -17.90
CA LYS A 170 5.89 9.36 -17.10
C LYS A 170 5.96 8.57 -15.80
N VAL A 171 6.81 7.55 -15.74
CA VAL A 171 7.01 6.67 -14.59
C VAL A 171 8.49 6.54 -14.34
N ARG A 172 8.95 6.71 -13.10
CA ARG A 172 10.37 6.55 -12.75
C ARG A 172 10.73 5.11 -12.42
N TYR A 173 9.90 4.46 -11.61
CA TYR A 173 10.07 3.08 -11.18
C TYR A 173 8.76 2.31 -11.32
N ILE A 174 8.84 0.99 -11.51
CA ILE A 174 7.67 0.10 -11.47
C ILE A 174 7.74 -0.84 -10.28
N GLY A 175 6.58 -1.19 -9.74
CA GLY A 175 6.38 -2.19 -8.69
C GLY A 175 5.16 -3.06 -8.98
N ALA A 176 4.92 -4.05 -8.13
CA ALA A 176 3.72 -4.88 -8.18
C ALA A 176 3.04 -4.95 -6.81
N CYS A 177 1.79 -5.39 -6.77
CA CYS A 177 1.02 -5.58 -5.55
C CYS A 177 0.19 -6.87 -5.68
N ASN A 178 0.11 -7.68 -4.62
CA ASN A 178 -0.73 -8.88 -4.56
C ASN A 178 -0.55 -9.87 -5.73
N LEU A 179 0.70 -10.27 -5.98
CA LEU A 179 1.05 -11.33 -6.92
C LEU A 179 1.50 -12.57 -6.15
N ARG A 180 1.30 -13.75 -6.74
CA ARG A 180 1.99 -14.96 -6.28
C ARG A 180 3.48 -14.87 -6.63
N ALA A 181 4.34 -15.46 -5.81
CA ALA A 181 5.79 -15.41 -6.01
C ALA A 181 6.22 -15.87 -7.41
N TRP A 182 5.62 -16.95 -7.94
CA TRP A 182 5.94 -17.44 -9.29
C TRP A 182 5.49 -16.47 -10.40
N GLN A 183 4.36 -15.78 -10.24
CA GLN A 183 3.89 -14.77 -11.20
C GLN A 183 4.87 -13.60 -11.23
N PHE A 184 5.23 -13.10 -10.05
CA PHE A 184 6.17 -11.99 -9.93
C PHE A 184 7.58 -12.35 -10.43
N ALA A 185 8.02 -13.57 -10.18
CA ALA A 185 9.27 -14.09 -10.71
C ALA A 185 9.24 -14.19 -12.24
N GLU A 186 8.17 -14.71 -12.81
CA GLU A 186 8.01 -14.86 -14.25
C GLU A 186 7.95 -13.51 -14.98
N MET A 187 7.20 -12.54 -14.44
CA MET A 187 7.16 -11.19 -15.01
C MET A 187 8.53 -10.51 -15.00
N ASN A 188 9.31 -10.68 -13.93
CA ASN A 188 10.69 -10.18 -13.89
C ASN A 188 11.61 -10.94 -14.85
N ARG A 189 11.43 -12.26 -15.01
CA ARG A 189 12.18 -13.06 -15.99
C ARG A 189 11.92 -12.55 -17.41
N VAL A 190 10.66 -12.25 -17.76
CA VAL A 190 10.31 -11.65 -19.06
C VAL A 190 11.00 -10.31 -19.26
N ALA A 191 11.08 -9.47 -18.24
CA ALA A 191 11.84 -8.22 -18.32
C ALA A 191 13.34 -8.46 -18.50
N ASP A 192 13.94 -9.40 -17.74
CA ASP A 192 15.37 -9.74 -17.84
C ASP A 192 15.74 -10.19 -19.27
N VAL A 193 14.98 -11.12 -19.86
CA VAL A 193 15.31 -11.68 -21.19
C VAL A 193 15.11 -10.70 -22.34
N ASN A 194 14.25 -9.70 -22.18
CA ASN A 194 14.00 -8.67 -23.19
C ASN A 194 14.75 -7.35 -22.93
N HIS A 195 15.60 -7.30 -21.89
CA HIS A 195 16.28 -6.08 -21.44
C HIS A 195 15.33 -4.91 -21.12
N TRP A 196 14.17 -5.22 -20.54
CA TRP A 196 13.18 -4.23 -20.12
C TRP A 196 13.33 -3.87 -18.65
N THR A 197 12.63 -2.81 -18.24
CA THR A 197 12.57 -2.37 -16.84
C THR A 197 11.99 -3.47 -15.96
N ARG A 198 12.66 -3.75 -14.84
CA ARG A 198 12.27 -4.74 -13.84
C ARG A 198 11.49 -4.10 -12.71
N PHE A 199 10.72 -4.89 -11.98
CA PHE A 199 10.08 -4.41 -10.77
C PHE A 199 11.11 -4.10 -9.69
N SER A 200 11.04 -2.88 -9.18
CA SER A 200 11.87 -2.38 -8.08
C SER A 200 11.32 -2.74 -6.70
N SER A 201 10.01 -3.02 -6.61
CA SER A 201 9.33 -3.36 -5.38
C SER A 201 8.16 -4.32 -5.55
N ILE A 202 7.77 -4.95 -4.44
CA ILE A 202 6.50 -5.65 -4.26
C ILE A 202 5.77 -5.08 -3.03
N GLN A 203 4.48 -4.82 -3.20
CA GLN A 203 3.55 -4.45 -2.14
C GLN A 203 2.72 -5.68 -1.72
N ILE A 204 2.72 -6.00 -0.44
CA ILE A 204 2.07 -7.20 0.11
C ILE A 204 1.25 -6.89 1.36
N GLU A 205 0.23 -7.72 1.66
CA GLU A 205 -0.37 -7.69 2.99
C GLU A 205 0.61 -8.31 3.98
N TYR A 206 0.99 -7.58 5.02
CA TYR A 206 1.96 -8.10 5.97
C TYR A 206 1.81 -7.48 7.37
N SER A 207 1.62 -8.34 8.37
CA SER A 207 1.50 -7.96 9.78
C SER A 207 1.90 -9.13 10.67
N LEU A 208 2.00 -8.90 11.98
CA LEU A 208 2.19 -9.98 12.96
C LEU A 208 1.12 -11.09 12.84
N LEU A 209 -0.08 -10.76 12.37
CA LEU A 209 -1.22 -11.67 12.23
C LEU A 209 -1.33 -12.27 10.82
N TYR A 210 -0.55 -11.80 9.85
CA TYR A 210 -0.59 -12.27 8.48
C TYR A 210 0.80 -12.25 7.85
N ARG A 211 1.41 -13.45 7.78
CA ARG A 211 2.78 -13.70 7.33
C ARG A 211 2.96 -14.79 6.23
N PRO A 212 1.95 -15.22 5.43
CA PRO A 212 2.20 -16.20 4.35
C PRO A 212 3.32 -15.78 3.39
N GLU A 213 3.50 -14.48 3.18
CA GLU A 213 4.49 -13.90 2.27
C GLU A 213 5.95 -14.15 2.69
N GLU A 214 6.20 -14.55 3.94
CA GLU A 214 7.54 -14.92 4.42
C GLU A 214 8.05 -16.21 3.78
N LEU A 215 7.16 -17.09 3.31
CA LEU A 215 7.55 -18.38 2.74
C LEU A 215 8.31 -18.22 1.42
N GLU A 216 7.77 -17.42 0.49
CA GLU A 216 8.27 -17.35 -0.89
C GLU A 216 8.51 -15.92 -1.36
N MET A 217 7.52 -15.02 -1.24
CA MET A 217 7.60 -13.69 -1.85
C MET A 217 8.71 -12.84 -1.23
N ILE A 218 8.77 -12.75 0.10
CA ILE A 218 9.81 -11.99 0.81
C ILE A 218 11.18 -12.62 0.57
N ALA A 219 11.29 -13.95 0.59
CA ALA A 219 12.53 -14.66 0.30
C ALA A 219 13.05 -14.34 -1.12
N TYR A 220 12.18 -14.43 -2.12
CA TYR A 220 12.49 -14.07 -3.51
C TYR A 220 12.89 -12.59 -3.64
N ALA A 221 12.14 -11.68 -3.02
CA ALA A 221 12.43 -10.25 -3.07
C ALA A 221 13.81 -9.94 -2.47
N ASN A 222 14.15 -10.53 -1.31
CA ASN A 222 15.46 -10.40 -0.69
C ASN A 222 16.58 -10.93 -1.59
N TYR A 223 16.40 -12.12 -2.17
CA TYR A 223 17.36 -12.71 -3.11
C TYR A 223 17.62 -11.80 -4.33
N ARG A 224 16.57 -11.26 -4.93
CA ARG A 224 16.67 -10.38 -6.12
C ARG A 224 17.03 -8.93 -5.80
N GLY A 225 17.03 -8.54 -4.52
CA GLY A 225 17.24 -7.15 -4.09
C GLY A 225 16.07 -6.22 -4.44
N ILE A 226 14.85 -6.73 -4.36
CA ILE A 226 13.59 -6.00 -4.59
C ILE A 226 13.08 -5.46 -3.26
N GLY A 227 12.61 -4.22 -3.23
CA GLY A 227 12.05 -3.62 -2.01
C GLY A 227 10.71 -4.22 -1.64
N VAL A 228 10.44 -4.43 -0.35
CA VAL A 228 9.16 -4.95 0.13
C VAL A 228 8.45 -3.87 0.93
N ILE A 229 7.24 -3.51 0.53
CA ILE A 229 6.39 -2.57 1.25
C ILE A 229 5.10 -3.27 1.69
N GLY A 230 4.69 -3.07 2.95
CA GLY A 230 3.64 -3.88 3.57
C GLY A 230 2.40 -3.06 3.89
N TYR A 231 1.25 -3.39 3.31
CA TYR A 231 -0.03 -2.79 3.69
C TYR A 231 -0.72 -3.58 4.81
N SER A 232 -1.71 -2.94 5.44
CA SER A 232 -2.41 -3.47 6.62
C SER A 232 -1.48 -3.94 7.74
N PRO A 233 -0.42 -3.20 8.11
CA PRO A 233 0.54 -3.63 9.14
C PRO A 233 -0.11 -3.77 10.53
N LEU A 234 -1.27 -3.17 10.73
CA LEU A 234 -2.05 -3.23 11.96
C LEU A 234 -3.30 -4.14 11.85
N LEU A 235 -3.46 -4.86 10.73
CA LEU A 235 -4.61 -5.70 10.38
C LEU A 235 -5.96 -5.02 10.72
N ASP A 236 -6.30 -3.95 9.99
CA ASP A 236 -7.52 -3.17 10.22
C ASP A 236 -7.67 -2.55 11.63
N GLY A 237 -6.55 -2.44 12.36
CA GLY A 237 -6.48 -1.88 13.71
C GLY A 237 -6.49 -2.92 14.83
N HIS A 238 -6.54 -4.22 14.51
CA HIS A 238 -6.50 -5.31 15.49
C HIS A 238 -5.23 -5.29 16.34
N LEU A 239 -4.10 -4.89 15.76
CA LEU A 239 -2.80 -4.79 16.45
C LEU A 239 -2.55 -3.43 17.11
N ALA A 240 -3.51 -2.50 17.03
CA ALA A 240 -3.36 -1.17 17.59
C ALA A 240 -4.09 -1.00 18.93
N ARG A 241 -4.84 -2.01 19.38
CA ARG A 241 -5.79 -1.91 20.51
C ARG A 241 -5.98 -3.25 21.22
N PRO A 242 -6.42 -3.25 22.49
CA PRO A 242 -6.83 -4.46 23.19
C PRO A 242 -8.00 -5.17 22.50
N LEU A 243 -8.11 -6.48 22.71
CA LEU A 243 -9.02 -7.38 21.99
C LEU A 243 -10.48 -6.91 21.95
N ASP A 244 -11.00 -6.35 23.03
CA ASP A 244 -12.43 -6.02 23.15
C ASP A 244 -12.78 -4.64 22.59
N THR A 245 -11.86 -4.00 21.84
CA THR A 245 -12.08 -2.65 21.30
C THR A 245 -12.84 -2.68 19.98
N VAL A 246 -13.97 -1.95 19.91
CA VAL A 246 -14.79 -1.79 18.69
C VAL A 246 -14.56 -0.44 18.03
N THR A 247 -14.53 -0.40 16.70
CA THR A 247 -14.28 0.81 15.89
C THR A 247 -15.30 0.97 14.76
N PRO A 248 -15.46 2.16 14.15
CA PRO A 248 -16.31 2.31 12.97
C PRO A 248 -15.92 1.37 11.81
N ARG A 249 -14.61 1.20 11.55
CA ARG A 249 -14.09 0.30 10.52
C ARG A 249 -14.38 -1.16 10.83
N SER A 250 -14.16 -1.61 12.07
CA SER A 250 -14.45 -2.99 12.46
C SER A 250 -15.95 -3.28 12.40
N LYS A 251 -16.81 -2.31 12.73
CA LYS A 251 -18.26 -2.42 12.54
C LYS A 251 -18.64 -2.52 11.06
N SER A 252 -18.01 -1.74 10.17
CA SER A 252 -18.38 -1.74 8.75
C SER A 252 -18.00 -3.03 8.00
N VAL A 253 -16.99 -3.77 8.48
CA VAL A 253 -16.58 -5.05 7.86
C VAL A 253 -17.18 -6.27 8.54
N SER A 254 -17.73 -6.15 9.75
CA SER A 254 -18.34 -7.25 10.50
C SER A 254 -19.44 -7.93 9.69
N GLY A 255 -19.39 -9.25 9.57
CA GLY A 255 -20.35 -10.07 8.83
C GLY A 255 -20.25 -9.96 7.30
N THR A 256 -19.23 -9.28 6.78
CA THR A 256 -19.01 -9.12 5.33
C THR A 256 -17.88 -10.04 4.85
N PHE A 257 -17.74 -10.21 3.54
CA PHE A 257 -16.60 -10.92 2.94
C PHE A 257 -15.24 -10.29 3.29
N PHE A 258 -15.22 -9.04 3.75
CA PHE A 258 -14.00 -8.33 4.17
C PHE A 258 -13.65 -8.55 5.65
N GLU A 259 -14.47 -9.27 6.42
CA GLU A 259 -14.18 -9.57 7.82
C GLU A 259 -12.92 -10.44 7.93
N LYS A 260 -12.03 -10.08 8.86
CA LYS A 260 -10.84 -10.86 9.20
C LYS A 260 -11.00 -11.43 10.61
N PRO A 261 -11.61 -12.63 10.74
CA PRO A 261 -11.82 -13.24 12.04
C PRO A 261 -10.48 -13.55 12.71
N ARG A 262 -10.43 -13.40 14.03
CA ARG A 262 -9.23 -13.65 14.84
C ARG A 262 -9.19 -15.12 15.26
N ARG A 263 -8.11 -15.80 14.94
CA ARG A 263 -7.77 -17.13 15.47
C ARG A 263 -7.31 -17.02 16.92
N ASP A 264 -7.20 -18.14 17.61
CA ASP A 264 -6.70 -18.14 18.99
C ASP A 264 -5.20 -17.77 19.06
N SER A 265 -4.42 -18.15 18.05
CA SER A 265 -3.06 -17.64 17.84
C SER A 265 -3.04 -16.12 17.69
N ASP A 266 -3.96 -15.54 16.90
CA ASP A 266 -4.04 -14.08 16.72
C ASP A 266 -4.36 -13.35 18.03
N LYS A 267 -5.27 -13.91 18.85
CA LYS A 267 -5.60 -13.34 20.18
C LYS A 267 -4.38 -13.33 21.10
N LYS A 268 -3.63 -14.43 21.13
CA LYS A 268 -2.37 -14.54 21.90
C LYS A 268 -1.37 -13.49 21.42
N ILE A 269 -1.17 -13.33 20.11
CA ILE A 269 -0.27 -12.32 19.54
C ILE A 269 -0.68 -10.91 19.99
N ILE A 270 -1.98 -10.57 19.91
CA ILE A 270 -2.47 -9.24 20.32
C ILE A 270 -2.19 -8.99 21.81
N GLN A 271 -2.38 -9.99 22.68
CA GLN A 271 -2.02 -9.89 24.10
C GLN A 271 -0.52 -9.66 24.30
N ARG A 272 0.34 -10.40 23.58
CA ARG A 272 1.80 -10.21 23.63
C ARG A 272 2.23 -8.82 23.17
N VAL A 273 1.59 -8.27 22.14
CA VAL A 273 1.79 -6.88 21.70
C VAL A 273 1.43 -5.89 22.81
N GLU A 274 0.30 -6.10 23.49
CA GLU A 274 -0.14 -5.26 24.60
C GLU A 274 0.83 -5.30 25.79
N GLU A 275 1.26 -6.49 26.19
CA GLU A 275 2.25 -6.69 27.26
C GLU A 275 3.56 -5.95 26.96
N LEU A 276 4.07 -6.09 25.73
CA LEU A 276 5.32 -5.47 25.32
C LEU A 276 5.19 -3.95 25.20
N ALA A 277 4.05 -3.45 24.71
CA ALA A 277 3.74 -2.04 24.65
C ALA A 277 3.79 -1.41 26.06
N LYS A 278 3.18 -2.04 27.06
CA LYS A 278 3.25 -1.61 28.47
C LYS A 278 4.68 -1.62 28.99
N LYS A 279 5.43 -2.71 28.77
CA LYS A 279 6.83 -2.85 29.23
C LYS A 279 7.75 -1.77 28.66
N LYS A 280 7.56 -1.39 27.39
CA LYS A 280 8.39 -0.40 26.68
C LYS A 280 7.86 1.03 26.75
N GLN A 281 6.69 1.25 27.34
CA GLN A 281 5.97 2.54 27.32
C GLN A 281 5.72 3.03 25.88
N TRP A 282 5.38 2.11 24.99
CA TRP A 282 4.99 2.39 23.60
C TRP A 282 3.50 2.16 23.42
N THR A 283 2.93 2.67 22.33
CA THR A 283 1.60 2.23 21.90
C THR A 283 1.69 0.83 21.30
N MET A 284 0.57 0.08 21.29
CA MET A 284 0.50 -1.21 20.59
C MET A 284 0.82 -1.07 19.10
N SER A 285 0.35 0.02 18.47
CA SER A 285 0.66 0.34 17.08
C SER A 285 2.16 0.50 16.84
N GLN A 286 2.89 1.14 17.76
CA GLN A 286 4.34 1.29 17.66
C GLN A 286 5.08 -0.04 17.76
N VAL A 287 4.66 -0.96 18.65
CA VAL A 287 5.25 -2.30 18.72
C VAL A 287 5.05 -3.06 17.40
N ALA A 288 3.81 -3.11 16.90
CA ALA A 288 3.49 -3.83 15.67
C ALA A 288 4.19 -3.22 14.44
N LEU A 289 4.22 -1.89 14.31
CA LEU A 289 4.91 -1.21 13.21
C LEU A 289 6.43 -1.40 13.28
N SER A 290 7.02 -1.38 14.47
CA SER A 290 8.45 -1.64 14.66
C SER A 290 8.82 -3.07 14.27
N TRP A 291 7.96 -4.04 14.60
CA TRP A 291 8.11 -5.42 14.13
C TRP A 291 8.07 -5.49 12.60
N VAL A 292 7.03 -4.93 11.96
CA VAL A 292 6.92 -4.96 10.49
C VAL A 292 8.14 -4.29 9.83
N ALA A 293 8.54 -3.12 10.32
CA ALA A 293 9.70 -2.40 9.79
C ALA A 293 11.03 -3.11 10.03
N SER A 294 11.11 -4.11 10.92
CA SER A 294 12.31 -4.94 11.08
C SER A 294 12.45 -6.02 9.99
N LYS A 295 11.37 -6.33 9.28
CA LYS A 295 11.29 -7.45 8.32
C LYS A 295 11.24 -7.01 6.86
N ILE A 296 10.72 -5.81 6.59
CA ILE A 296 10.52 -5.28 5.24
C ILE A 296 11.06 -3.85 5.12
N THR A 297 11.08 -3.30 3.89
CA THR A 297 11.57 -1.94 3.64
C THR A 297 10.77 -0.90 4.42
N ALA A 298 9.45 -0.86 4.25
CA ALA A 298 8.60 0.09 4.95
C ALA A 298 7.15 -0.42 5.09
N PRO A 299 6.50 -0.25 6.26
CA PRO A 299 5.06 -0.39 6.38
C PRO A 299 4.33 0.80 5.74
N ILE A 300 3.18 0.52 5.11
CA ILE A 300 2.20 1.51 4.65
C ILE A 300 1.16 1.67 5.76
N VAL A 301 1.10 2.87 6.35
CA VAL A 301 0.21 3.18 7.48
C VAL A 301 -0.99 4.00 7.01
N GLY A 302 -2.19 3.58 7.42
CA GLY A 302 -3.38 4.42 7.31
C GLY A 302 -3.58 5.17 8.63
N ALA A 303 -3.55 6.50 8.58
CA ALA A 303 -3.85 7.35 9.72
C ALA A 303 -5.00 8.29 9.37
N ASN A 304 -5.86 8.56 10.34
CA ASN A 304 -7.01 9.43 10.15
C ASN A 304 -7.03 10.64 11.11
N SER A 305 -5.92 10.87 11.81
CA SER A 305 -5.71 12.05 12.65
C SER A 305 -4.21 12.37 12.73
N PRO A 306 -3.81 13.62 13.01
CA PRO A 306 -2.42 13.99 13.22
C PRO A 306 -1.72 13.19 14.33
N GLU A 307 -2.43 12.85 15.40
CA GLU A 307 -1.87 12.08 16.52
C GLU A 307 -1.50 10.67 16.07
N ARG A 308 -2.35 10.02 15.28
CA ARG A 308 -2.05 8.68 14.73
C ARG A 308 -0.89 8.70 13.73
N VAL A 309 -0.72 9.80 13.00
CA VAL A 309 0.47 10.01 12.17
C VAL A 309 1.72 10.03 13.04
N ALA A 310 1.72 10.82 14.13
CA ALA A 310 2.84 10.89 15.04
C ALA A 310 3.15 9.54 15.71
N GLU A 311 2.12 8.79 16.12
CA GLU A 311 2.28 7.43 16.66
C GLU A 311 2.91 6.46 15.65
N SER A 312 2.66 6.66 14.36
CA SER A 312 3.19 5.79 13.29
C SER A 312 4.67 6.00 13.01
N VAL A 313 5.26 7.10 13.52
CA VAL A 313 6.70 7.36 13.40
C VAL A 313 7.45 6.58 14.48
N ILE A 314 8.08 5.50 14.06
CA ILE A 314 8.75 4.51 14.92
C ILE A 314 10.27 4.68 15.02
N THR A 315 10.83 5.78 14.52
CA THR A 315 12.28 6.04 14.59
C THR A 315 12.81 5.87 16.02
N GLY A 316 13.85 5.05 16.19
CA GLY A 316 14.44 4.71 17.50
C GLY A 316 13.68 3.64 18.31
N LYS A 317 12.55 3.12 17.81
CA LYS A 317 11.79 2.04 18.46
C LYS A 317 12.25 0.69 17.91
N ILE A 318 13.32 0.15 18.51
CA ILE A 318 13.93 -1.10 18.10
C ILE A 318 13.52 -2.22 19.07
N LEU A 319 13.02 -3.33 18.51
CA LEU A 319 12.72 -4.56 19.25
C LEU A 319 13.99 -5.42 19.34
N SER A 320 14.24 -6.06 20.49
CA SER A 320 15.33 -7.03 20.61
C SER A 320 14.97 -8.36 19.93
N ASP A 321 15.96 -9.23 19.72
CA ASP A 321 15.72 -10.58 19.19
C ASP A 321 14.76 -11.39 20.07
N ASP A 322 14.86 -11.22 21.40
CA ASP A 322 13.92 -11.84 22.36
C ASP A 322 12.50 -11.29 22.20
N ASP A 323 12.36 -9.98 21.99
CA ASP A 323 11.05 -9.35 21.75
C ASP A 323 10.45 -9.88 20.44
N LEU A 324 11.24 -9.97 19.36
CA LEU A 324 10.81 -10.51 18.07
C LEU A 324 10.36 -11.96 18.21
N LYS A 325 11.19 -12.82 18.83
CA LYS A 325 10.86 -14.23 19.07
C LYS A 325 9.59 -14.38 19.91
N TYR A 326 9.45 -13.56 20.95
CA TYR A 326 8.27 -13.56 21.80
C TYR A 326 7.00 -13.13 21.03
N LEU A 327 7.06 -12.15 20.14
CA LEU A 327 5.90 -11.78 19.32
C LEU A 327 5.53 -12.87 18.29
N GLU A 328 6.53 -13.59 17.77
CA GLU A 328 6.38 -14.52 16.65
C GLU A 328 6.04 -15.96 17.05
N GLU A 329 6.47 -16.42 18.22
CA GLU A 329 6.28 -17.81 18.70
C GLU A 329 4.84 -18.35 18.59
N PRO A 330 3.77 -17.60 18.91
CA PRO A 330 2.40 -18.13 18.83
C PRO A 330 1.82 -18.09 17.40
N TYR A 331 2.57 -17.64 16.39
CA TYR A 331 2.08 -17.54 15.02
C TYR A 331 1.85 -18.93 14.40
N GLU A 332 0.65 -19.11 13.85
CA GLU A 332 0.29 -20.29 13.07
C GLU A 332 0.23 -19.91 11.59
N ILE A 333 0.82 -20.77 10.73
CA ILE A 333 0.78 -20.58 9.28
C ILE A 333 -0.67 -20.56 8.80
N GLN A 334 -0.94 -19.67 7.84
CA GLN A 334 -2.21 -19.60 7.14
C GLN A 334 -1.97 -19.51 5.64
N GLY A 335 -2.99 -19.87 4.85
CA GLY A 335 -2.94 -19.73 3.40
C GLY A 335 -2.91 -18.26 2.96
N PRO A 336 -2.36 -17.96 1.78
CA PRO A 336 -2.45 -16.64 1.20
C PRO A 336 -3.91 -16.29 0.85
N ARG A 337 -4.29 -15.02 0.99
CA ARG A 337 -5.60 -14.49 0.58
C ARG A 337 -5.69 -14.21 -0.93
N PHE A 338 -4.55 -14.15 -1.62
CA PHE A 338 -4.43 -13.82 -3.05
C PHE A 338 -3.64 -14.90 -3.80
#